data_AF-A0A7C2Y355-F1
#
_entry.id   AF-A0A7C2Y355-F1
#
_cell.length_a   1.000
_cell.length_b   1.000
_cell.length_c   1.000
_cell.angle_alpha   90.00
_cell.angle_beta   90.00
_cell.angle_gamma   90.00
#
_symmetry.space_group_name_H-M   'P 1'
#
loop_
_entity.id
_entity.type
_entity.pdbx_description
1 polymer ?
#
loop_
_entity_poly.entity_id
_entity_poly.type
_entity_poly.pdbx_seq_one_letter_code
_entity_poly.pdbx_strand_id
1 'polypeptide(L)'
;MSVKISLPTALRRYAAENDTLQVEGRTVGEALARLVEQYPDLQRHLFTEDGRLRHFVNVYVNDEDVRYLRELETPVRDGDEITIVPSVAGGNGRAPSDGGPSTIGERAEQVRLSPEEILRYSRHLIMPEVTMEGQRRLKAARVLIVGAGGLGSPLALYLAAAGVGRIGIV
;
A
#
# COMPACT_ATOMS: atom_id res chain seq x y z
N MET A 1 -15.94 -0.56 -24.30
CA MET A 1 -15.44 -1.87 -23.83
C MET A 1 -15.89 -1.96 -22.41
N SER A 2 -16.76 -2.91 -22.09
CA SER A 2 -17.29 -3.11 -20.75
C SER A 2 -16.27 -3.88 -19.93
N VAL A 3 -15.88 -3.31 -18.79
CA VAL A 3 -14.96 -3.92 -17.83
C VAL A 3 -15.65 -4.05 -16.49
N LYS A 4 -15.28 -5.09 -15.75
CA LYS A 4 -15.81 -5.37 -14.42
C LYS A 4 -14.87 -4.78 -13.38
N ILE A 5 -15.36 -3.89 -12.51
CA ILE A 5 -14.60 -3.39 -11.37
C ILE A 5 -15.05 -4.11 -10.09
N SER A 6 -14.13 -4.82 -9.45
CA SER A 6 -14.34 -5.46 -8.14
C SER A 6 -13.93 -4.50 -7.02
N LEU A 7 -14.89 -4.21 -6.14
CA LEU A 7 -14.74 -3.30 -5.01
C LEU A 7 -14.49 -4.04 -3.68
N PRO A 8 -13.49 -3.60 -2.91
CA PRO A 8 -13.21 -4.14 -1.60
C PRO A 8 -14.32 -3.73 -0.63
N THR A 9 -14.59 -4.54 0.39
CA THR A 9 -15.65 -4.32 1.38
C THR A 9 -15.65 -2.89 1.95
N ALA A 10 -14.46 -2.32 2.19
CA ALA A 10 -14.31 -0.97 2.75
C ALA A 10 -14.85 0.16 1.84
N LEU A 11 -14.95 -0.08 0.53
CA LEU A 11 -15.39 0.91 -0.45
C LEU A 11 -16.85 0.72 -0.91
N ARG A 12 -17.46 -0.45 -0.67
CA ARG A 12 -18.83 -0.77 -1.15
C ARG A 12 -19.89 0.22 -0.66
N ARG A 13 -19.75 0.72 0.57
CA ARG A 13 -20.65 1.75 1.13
C ARG A 13 -20.71 3.05 0.34
N TYR A 14 -19.67 3.35 -0.44
CA TYR A 14 -19.61 4.53 -1.32
C TYR A 14 -20.09 4.23 -2.74
N ALA A 15 -20.48 2.98 -3.00
CA ALA A 15 -20.87 2.44 -4.29
C ALA A 15 -22.24 1.72 -4.23
N ALA A 16 -23.14 2.21 -3.37
CA ALA A 16 -24.47 1.63 -3.11
C ALA A 16 -24.44 0.14 -2.71
N GLU A 17 -23.46 -0.26 -1.90
CA GLU A 17 -23.25 -1.64 -1.42
C GLU A 17 -22.92 -2.67 -2.53
N ASN A 18 -22.65 -2.22 -3.76
CA ASN A 18 -22.23 -3.11 -4.84
C ASN A 18 -20.79 -3.59 -4.62
N ASP A 19 -20.57 -4.90 -4.76
CA ASP A 19 -19.23 -5.49 -4.76
C ASP A 19 -18.56 -5.46 -6.14
N THR A 20 -19.38 -5.33 -7.18
CA THR A 20 -18.97 -5.40 -8.57
C THR A 20 -19.76 -4.37 -9.36
N LEU A 21 -19.06 -3.62 -10.21
CA LEU A 21 -19.68 -2.66 -11.13
C LEU A 21 -19.18 -2.88 -12.54
N GLN A 22 -20.05 -2.71 -13.54
CA GLN A 22 -19.64 -2.66 -14.94
C GLN A 22 -19.48 -1.20 -15.35
N VAL A 23 -18.34 -0.88 -15.95
CA VAL A 23 -18.06 0.44 -16.51
C VAL A 23 -17.45 0.32 -17.88
N GLU A 24 -17.58 1.37 -18.69
CA GLU A 24 -16.93 1.43 -19.98
C GLU A 24 -15.62 2.21 -19.92
N GLY A 25 -14.55 1.64 -20.48
CA GLY A 25 -13.26 2.33 -20.59
C GLY A 25 -12.31 1.61 -21.53
N ARG A 26 -11.35 2.33 -22.10
CA ARG A 26 -10.24 1.75 -22.89
C ARG A 26 -8.97 1.58 -22.06
N THR A 27 -8.87 2.28 -20.94
CA THR A 27 -7.78 2.18 -19.96
C THR A 27 -8.32 2.06 -18.54
N VAL A 28 -7.46 1.64 -17.62
CA VAL A 28 -7.76 1.63 -16.17
C VAL A 28 -8.17 3.02 -15.68
N GLY A 29 -7.47 4.08 -16.12
CA GLY A 29 -7.78 5.45 -15.75
C GLY A 29 -9.15 5.91 -16.23
N GLU A 30 -9.52 5.58 -17.47
CA GLU A 30 -10.87 5.87 -17.98
C GLU A 30 -11.95 5.12 -17.19
N ALA A 31 -11.74 3.83 -16.92
CA ALA A 31 -12.68 3.01 -16.16
C ALA A 31 -12.89 3.53 -14.73
N LEU A 32 -11.81 3.90 -14.04
CA LEU A 32 -11.88 4.50 -12.70
C LEU A 32 -12.50 5.91 -12.70
N ALA A 33 -12.23 6.72 -13.73
CA ALA A 33 -12.88 8.02 -13.88
C ALA A 33 -14.40 7.87 -14.05
N ARG A 34 -14.85 6.93 -14.89
CA ARG A 34 -16.28 6.61 -15.06
C ARG A 34 -16.93 6.09 -13.78
N LEU A 35 -16.22 5.24 -13.04
CA LEU A 35 -16.68 4.76 -11.74
C LEU A 35 -16.95 5.93 -10.78
N VAL A 36 -16.05 6.92 -10.74
CA VAL A 36 -16.22 8.08 -9.87
C VAL A 36 -17.26 9.08 -10.40
N GLU A 37 -17.41 9.22 -11.72
CA GLU A 37 -18.53 9.99 -12.30
C GLU A 37 -19.88 9.43 -11.83
N GLN A 38 -20.01 8.11 -11.76
CA GLN A 38 -21.23 7.44 -11.27
C GLN A 38 -21.37 7.50 -9.74
N TYR A 39 -20.24 7.42 -9.02
CA TYR A 39 -20.19 7.41 -7.55
C TYR A 39 -19.18 8.44 -7.02
N PRO A 40 -19.57 9.73 -6.94
CA PRO A 40 -18.65 10.82 -6.61
C PRO A 40 -17.94 10.69 -5.25
N ASP A 41 -18.57 10.01 -4.28
CA ASP A 41 -17.99 9.79 -2.95
C ASP A 41 -16.69 8.96 -3.02
N LEU A 42 -16.53 8.11 -4.04
CA LEU A 42 -15.30 7.33 -4.24
C LEU A 42 -14.09 8.21 -4.58
N GLN A 43 -14.28 9.42 -5.12
CA GLN A 43 -13.19 10.32 -5.53
C GLN A 43 -12.17 10.52 -4.40
N ARG A 44 -12.67 10.82 -3.20
CA ARG A 44 -11.82 11.14 -2.04
C ARG A 44 -11.08 9.91 -1.51
N HIS A 45 -11.57 8.72 -1.80
CA HIS A 45 -11.00 7.44 -1.36
C HIS A 45 -9.99 6.86 -2.35
N LEU A 46 -10.20 7.06 -3.65
CA LEU A 46 -9.34 6.52 -4.71
C LEU A 46 -8.24 7.50 -5.14
N PHE A 47 -8.57 8.78 -5.22
CA PHE A 47 -7.70 9.82 -5.78
C PHE A 47 -7.30 10.88 -4.74
N THR A 48 -6.13 11.48 -4.96
CA THR A 48 -5.66 12.71 -4.31
C THR A 48 -6.31 13.94 -4.95
N GLU A 49 -6.16 15.12 -4.35
CA GLU A 49 -6.74 16.37 -4.89
C GLU A 49 -6.15 16.79 -6.24
N ASP A 50 -4.91 16.39 -6.53
CA ASP A 50 -4.21 16.55 -7.81
C ASP A 50 -4.54 15.46 -8.84
N GLY A 51 -5.52 14.59 -8.56
CA GLY A 51 -6.05 13.61 -9.51
C GLY A 51 -5.21 12.35 -9.68
N ARG A 52 -4.18 12.13 -8.85
CA ARG A 52 -3.38 10.89 -8.85
C ARG A 52 -4.03 9.82 -7.99
N LEU A 53 -3.79 8.55 -8.30
CA LEU A 53 -4.19 7.46 -7.41
C LEU A 53 -3.47 7.58 -6.06
N ARG A 54 -4.20 7.36 -4.98
CA ARG A 54 -3.60 7.33 -3.64
C ARG A 54 -2.64 6.14 -3.54
N HIS A 55 -1.48 6.34 -2.93
CA HIS A 55 -0.44 5.31 -2.79
C HIS A 55 -0.92 4.02 -2.11
N PHE A 56 -1.92 4.12 -1.22
CA PHE A 56 -2.48 2.96 -0.53
C PHE A 56 -3.54 2.22 -1.35
N VAL A 57 -3.91 2.70 -2.53
CA VAL A 57 -4.85 2.03 -3.43
C VAL A 57 -4.02 1.24 -4.45
N ASN A 58 -4.11 -0.08 -4.37
CA ASN A 58 -3.52 -0.98 -5.34
C ASN A 58 -4.60 -1.37 -6.35
N VAL A 59 -4.25 -1.36 -7.63
CA VAL A 59 -5.18 -1.67 -8.71
C VAL A 59 -4.57 -2.78 -9.55
N TYR A 60 -5.38 -3.78 -9.87
CA TYR A 60 -4.96 -4.94 -10.64
C TYR A 60 -5.86 -5.08 -11.86
N VAL A 61 -5.29 -5.50 -12.99
CA VAL A 61 -6.05 -5.92 -14.18
C VAL A 61 -5.77 -7.40 -14.38
N ASN A 62 -6.80 -8.25 -14.29
CA ASN A 62 -6.67 -9.71 -14.43
C ASN A 62 -5.51 -10.27 -13.57
N ASP A 63 -5.45 -9.89 -12.29
CA ASP A 63 -4.43 -10.25 -11.29
C ASP A 63 -3.02 -9.64 -11.46
N GLU A 64 -2.78 -8.80 -12.46
CA GLU A 64 -1.51 -8.07 -12.62
C GLU A 64 -1.60 -6.64 -12.05
N ASP A 65 -0.67 -6.26 -11.16
CA ASP A 65 -0.62 -4.90 -10.58
C ASP A 65 -0.23 -3.88 -11.66
N VAL A 66 -1.06 -2.86 -11.83
CA VAL A 66 -0.89 -1.83 -12.88
C VAL A 66 0.41 -1.04 -12.75
N ARG A 67 1.05 -1.02 -11.57
CA ARG A 67 2.35 -0.36 -11.35
C ARG A 67 3.49 -1.00 -12.11
N TYR A 68 3.39 -2.29 -12.45
CA TYR A 68 4.37 -2.98 -13.30
C TYR A 68 4.01 -2.90 -14.79
N LEU A 69 2.88 -2.25 -15.12
CA LEU A 69 2.36 -2.09 -16.47
C LEU A 69 2.53 -0.62 -16.91
N ARG A 70 1.42 0.07 -17.17
CA ARG A 70 1.39 1.49 -17.57
C ARG A 70 0.55 2.34 -16.62
N GLU A 71 0.43 1.90 -15.36
CA GLU A 71 -0.39 2.54 -14.34
C GLU A 71 -1.83 2.79 -14.86
N LEU A 72 -2.31 4.03 -14.78
CA LEU A 72 -3.65 4.43 -15.27
C LEU A 72 -3.79 4.32 -16.79
N GLU A 73 -2.70 4.33 -17.55
CA GLU A 73 -2.72 4.15 -19.01
C GLU A 73 -2.74 2.67 -19.42
N THR A 74 -2.78 1.74 -18.46
CA THR A 74 -2.88 0.31 -18.75
C THR A 74 -4.15 0.04 -19.57
N PRO A 75 -4.03 -0.48 -20.81
CA PRO A 75 -5.19 -0.72 -21.66
C PRO A 75 -6.01 -1.89 -21.11
N VAL A 76 -7.33 -1.78 -21.24
CA VAL A 76 -8.28 -2.82 -20.83
C VAL A 76 -9.14 -3.25 -22.02
N ARG A 77 -9.52 -4.52 -22.03
CA ARG A 77 -10.34 -5.16 -23.07
C ARG A 77 -11.73 -5.44 -22.54
N ASP A 78 -12.65 -5.69 -23.46
CA ASP A 78 -14.01 -6.10 -23.11
C ASP A 78 -13.98 -7.41 -22.31
N GLY A 79 -14.60 -7.41 -21.13
CA GLY A 79 -14.62 -8.54 -20.20
C GLY A 79 -13.47 -8.58 -19.19
N ASP A 80 -12.49 -7.67 -19.25
CA ASP A 80 -11.41 -7.62 -18.25
C ASP A 80 -11.95 -7.27 -16.86
N GLU A 81 -11.28 -7.80 -15.83
CA GLU A 81 -11.57 -7.51 -14.42
C GLU A 81 -10.51 -6.59 -13.82
N ILE A 82 -10.96 -5.44 -13.32
CA ILE A 82 -10.16 -4.50 -12.55
C ILE A 82 -10.46 -4.71 -11.07
N THR A 83 -9.47 -5.10 -10.28
CA THR A 83 -9.64 -5.29 -8.83
C THR A 83 -8.99 -4.16 -8.06
N ILE A 84 -9.76 -3.50 -7.19
CA ILE A 84 -9.24 -2.47 -6.29
C ILE A 84 -8.94 -3.11 -4.94
N VAL A 85 -7.69 -3.11 -4.53
CA VAL A 85 -7.26 -3.61 -3.22
C VAL A 85 -6.74 -2.43 -2.38
N PRO A 86 -7.42 -2.09 -1.27
CA PRO A 86 -6.89 -1.10 -0.36
C PRO A 86 -5.75 -1.74 0.42
N SER A 87 -4.63 -1.04 0.52
CA SER A 87 -3.58 -1.35 1.47
C SER A 87 -4.12 -1.09 2.87
N VAL A 88 -4.64 -2.14 3.51
CA VAL A 88 -5.09 -2.06 4.90
C VAL A 88 -3.86 -2.12 5.79
N ALA A 89 -3.37 -0.95 6.21
CA ALA A 89 -2.33 -0.88 7.23
C ALA A 89 -2.90 -1.42 8.56
N GLY A 90 -2.40 -2.57 9.01
CA GLY A 90 -2.65 -3.04 10.38
C GLY A 90 -1.94 -2.13 11.38
N GLY A 91 -2.68 -1.36 12.16
CA GLY A 91 -2.13 -0.48 13.18
C GLY A 91 -3.11 0.56 13.70
N ASN A 92 -2.79 1.18 14.83
CA ASN A 92 -3.53 2.31 15.34
C ASN A 92 -3.11 3.57 14.57
N GLY A 93 -3.96 4.03 13.63
CA GLY A 93 -3.79 5.28 12.89
C GLY A 93 -3.92 6.55 13.73
N ARG A 94 -3.91 6.45 15.07
CA ARG A 94 -3.86 7.62 15.95
C ARG A 94 -2.58 8.37 15.65
N ALA A 95 -2.74 9.55 15.04
CA ALA A 95 -1.70 10.55 14.95
C ALA A 95 -1.09 10.71 16.35
N PRO A 96 0.25 10.72 16.47
CA PRO A 96 0.90 10.96 17.74
C PRO A 96 0.32 12.21 18.41
N SER A 97 -0.03 12.13 19.70
CA SER A 97 -0.62 13.25 20.45
C SER A 97 0.31 14.46 20.56
N ASP A 98 1.59 14.28 20.24
CA ASP A 98 2.65 15.28 20.23
C ASP A 98 2.89 15.90 18.82
N GLY A 99 2.05 15.58 17.82
CA GLY A 99 2.22 16.10 16.46
C GLY A 99 3.36 15.44 15.67
N GLY A 100 3.92 14.33 16.17
CA GLY A 100 4.94 13.56 15.48
C GLY A 100 4.44 12.89 14.18
N PRO A 101 5.36 12.35 13.36
CA PRO A 101 5.03 11.74 12.08
C PRO A 101 4.05 10.57 12.21
N SER A 102 3.00 10.64 11.39
CA SER A 102 1.78 9.83 11.43
C SER A 102 1.87 8.59 10.53
N THR A 103 2.70 8.64 9.48
CA THR A 103 2.90 7.52 8.55
C THR A 103 4.32 6.93 8.65
N ILE A 104 4.50 5.72 8.14
CA ILE A 104 5.84 5.10 8.07
C ILE A 104 6.77 5.84 7.09
N GLY A 105 6.23 6.42 6.02
CA GLY A 105 6.98 7.20 5.03
C GLY A 105 7.58 8.46 5.66
N GLU A 106 6.75 9.25 6.35
CA GLU A 106 7.21 10.45 7.08
C GLU A 106 8.30 10.13 8.11
N ARG A 107 8.17 9.01 8.82
CA ARG A 107 9.20 8.54 9.76
C ARG A 107 10.48 8.15 9.05
N ALA A 108 10.38 7.46 7.92
CA ALA A 108 11.53 6.96 7.17
C ALA A 108 12.40 8.09 6.59
N GLU A 109 11.80 9.21 6.20
CA GLU A 109 12.54 10.39 5.73
C GLU A 109 13.48 10.98 6.79
N GLN A 110 13.08 10.90 8.06
CA GLN A 110 13.87 11.41 9.19
C GLN A 110 14.93 10.41 9.67
N VAL A 111 14.84 9.15 9.23
CA VAL A 111 15.73 8.07 9.65
C VAL A 111 16.99 8.03 8.79
N ARG A 112 18.15 8.10 9.45
CA ARG A 112 19.47 7.90 8.82
C ARG A 112 20.05 6.55 9.24
N LEU A 113 20.70 5.87 8.29
CA LEU A 113 21.52 4.69 8.57
C LEU A 113 22.93 5.14 8.95
N SER A 114 23.49 4.55 9.98
CA SER A 114 24.91 4.70 10.33
C SER A 114 25.79 4.00 9.29
N PRO A 115 27.08 4.33 9.19
CA PRO A 115 28.02 3.60 8.33
C PRO A 115 28.04 2.09 8.60
N GLU A 116 27.97 1.69 9.87
CA GLU A 116 27.91 0.28 10.28
C GLU A 116 26.64 -0.41 9.77
N GLU A 117 25.49 0.26 9.83
CA GLU A 117 24.23 -0.26 9.31
C GLU A 117 24.28 -0.36 7.78
N ILE A 118 24.88 0.61 7.08
CA ILE A 118 25.04 0.56 5.62
C ILE A 118 25.88 -0.67 5.23
N LEU A 119 26.97 -0.93 5.95
CA LEU A 119 27.81 -2.11 5.72
C LEU A 119 27.03 -3.41 6.01
N ARG A 120 26.34 -3.47 7.16
CA ARG A 120 25.53 -4.62 7.58
C ARG A 120 24.43 -4.97 6.58
N TYR A 121 23.74 -3.96 6.05
CA TYR A 121 22.60 -4.13 5.15
C TYR A 121 22.96 -3.99 3.66
N SER A 122 24.25 -3.95 3.32
CA SER A 122 24.75 -3.76 1.94
C SER A 122 24.02 -4.62 0.89
N ARG A 123 23.74 -5.90 1.20
CA ARG A 123 22.98 -6.80 0.33
C ARG A 123 21.51 -6.40 0.15
N HIS A 124 20.85 -5.86 1.17
CA HIS A 124 19.49 -5.34 1.02
C HIS A 124 19.48 -4.06 0.20
N LEU A 125 20.49 -3.19 0.38
CA LEU A 125 20.57 -1.90 -0.30
C LEU A 125 20.71 -2.03 -1.82
N ILE A 126 21.28 -3.12 -2.31
CA ILE A 126 21.41 -3.40 -3.75
C ILE A 126 20.19 -4.10 -4.37
N MET A 127 19.26 -4.62 -3.55
CA MET A 127 18.06 -5.27 -4.04
C MET A 127 17.07 -4.21 -4.55
N PRO A 128 16.56 -4.32 -5.80
CA PRO A 128 15.60 -3.37 -6.36
C PRO A 128 14.33 -3.21 -5.51
N GLU A 129 13.92 -4.25 -4.81
CA GLU A 129 12.69 -4.29 -4.00
C GLU A 129 12.86 -3.65 -2.63
N VAL A 130 14.10 -3.47 -2.15
CA VAL A 130 14.38 -2.90 -0.82
C VAL A 130 15.06 -1.55 -0.95
N THR A 131 16.25 -1.49 -1.55
CA THR A 131 17.04 -0.26 -1.71
C THR A 131 17.34 0.47 -0.38
N MET A 132 17.95 1.66 -0.48
CA MET A 132 18.14 2.56 0.66
C MET A 132 16.82 3.02 1.27
N GLU A 133 15.80 3.26 0.45
CA GLU A 133 14.50 3.74 0.93
C GLU A 133 13.80 2.68 1.77
N GLY A 134 13.74 1.44 1.28
CA GLY A 134 13.12 0.33 2.00
C GLY A 134 13.86 0.01 3.30
N GLN A 135 15.19 0.06 3.33
CA GLN A 135 15.94 -0.14 4.58
C GLN A 135 15.66 0.97 5.61
N ARG A 136 15.49 2.23 5.17
CA ARG A 136 15.05 3.32 6.06
C ARG A 136 13.63 3.10 6.57
N ARG A 137 12.73 2.59 5.74
CA ARG A 137 11.36 2.21 6.14
C ARG A 137 11.36 1.08 7.17
N LEU A 138 12.20 0.06 7.00
CA LEU A 138 12.38 -1.00 8.01
C LEU A 138 12.86 -0.41 9.34
N LYS A 139 13.89 0.44 9.32
CA LYS A 139 14.38 1.10 10.54
C LYS A 139 13.36 2.05 11.18
N ALA A 140 12.48 2.66 10.39
CA ALA A 140 11.37 3.47 10.91
C ALA A 140 10.22 2.64 11.50
N ALA A 141 10.13 1.35 11.15
CA ALA A 141 9.03 0.47 11.53
C ALA A 141 9.03 0.16 13.02
N ARG A 142 7.83 -0.09 13.54
CA ARG A 142 7.58 -0.54 14.91
C ARG A 142 6.68 -1.77 14.87
N VAL A 143 7.11 -2.86 15.46
CA VAL A 143 6.36 -4.12 15.50
C VAL A 143 6.08 -4.49 16.95
N LEU A 144 4.86 -4.89 17.24
CA LEU A 144 4.47 -5.48 18.53
C LEU A 144 4.26 -6.98 18.31
N ILE A 145 5.03 -7.79 19.01
CA ILE A 145 4.89 -9.25 19.02
C ILE A 145 4.17 -9.63 20.30
N VAL A 146 3.00 -10.26 20.17
CA VAL A 146 2.23 -10.76 21.31
C VAL A 146 2.54 -12.26 21.47
N GLY A 147 3.29 -12.59 22.51
CA GLY A 147 3.78 -13.92 22.85
C GLY A 147 5.18 -14.20 22.29
N ALA A 148 6.12 -14.51 23.18
CA ALA A 148 7.50 -14.92 22.84
C ALA A 148 7.68 -16.45 22.79
N GLY A 149 6.65 -17.19 22.37
CA GLY A 149 6.67 -18.65 22.23
C GLY A 149 7.37 -19.14 20.95
N GLY A 150 7.01 -20.34 20.47
CA GLY A 150 7.65 -20.98 19.32
C GLY A 150 7.62 -20.18 18.01
N LEU A 151 6.67 -19.25 17.84
CA LEU A 151 6.57 -18.38 16.67
C LEU A 151 7.15 -16.97 16.92
N GLY A 152 6.86 -16.38 18.08
CA GLY A 152 7.28 -15.01 18.39
C GLY A 152 8.79 -14.86 18.54
N SER A 153 9.47 -15.87 19.11
CA SER A 153 10.93 -15.86 19.27
C SER A 153 11.69 -15.80 17.94
N PRO A 154 11.47 -16.72 16.97
CA PRO A 154 12.14 -16.62 15.66
C PRO A 154 11.72 -15.37 14.88
N LEU A 155 10.45 -14.94 14.98
CA LEU A 155 10.01 -13.68 14.35
C LEU A 155 10.79 -12.47 14.89
N ALA A 156 10.97 -12.36 16.20
CA ALA A 156 11.74 -11.28 16.82
C ALA A 156 13.18 -11.25 16.30
N LEU A 157 13.82 -12.43 16.20
CA LEU A 157 15.17 -12.56 15.66
C LEU A 157 15.26 -12.09 14.20
N TYR A 158 14.35 -12.53 13.34
CA TYR A 158 14.35 -12.14 11.93
C TYR A 158 14.02 -10.66 11.72
N LEU A 159 13.07 -10.12 12.47
CA LEU A 159 12.72 -8.69 12.40
C LEU A 159 13.89 -7.81 12.88
N ALA A 160 14.57 -8.21 13.96
CA ALA A 160 15.76 -7.52 14.43
C ALA A 160 16.90 -7.61 13.40
N ALA A 161 17.11 -8.80 12.81
CA ALA A 161 18.12 -9.01 11.78
C ALA A 161 17.84 -8.23 10.48
N ALA A 162 16.58 -8.06 10.10
CA ALA A 162 16.15 -7.25 8.96
C ALA A 162 16.34 -5.74 9.20
N GLY A 163 16.53 -5.32 10.46
CA GLY A 163 16.75 -3.93 10.84
C GLY A 163 15.48 -3.16 11.20
N VAL A 164 14.45 -3.84 11.72
CA VAL A 164 13.28 -3.16 12.30
C VAL A 164 13.69 -2.34 13.51
N GLY A 165 13.38 -1.05 13.52
CA GLY A 165 13.93 -0.13 14.52
C GLY A 165 13.32 -0.23 15.91
N ARG A 166 12.06 -0.68 16.04
CA ARG A 166 11.45 -0.95 17.35
C ARG A 166 10.66 -2.25 17.34
N ILE A 167 11.01 -3.16 18.24
CA ILE A 167 10.27 -4.38 18.47
C ILE A 167 9.82 -4.37 19.93
N GLY A 168 8.50 -4.31 20.16
CA GLY A 168 7.89 -4.53 21.46
C GLY A 168 7.48 -5.99 21.56
N ILE A 169 7.67 -6.60 22.73
CA ILE A 169 7.29 -7.99 23.00
C ILE A 169 6.46 -7.98 24.29
N VAL A 170 5.30 -8.64 24.26
CA VAL A 170 4.37 -8.76 25.39
C VAL A 170 4.02 -10.23 25.60
#